data_AF-A0A0G0U0K7-F1
#
_entry.id   AF-A0A0G0U0K7-F1
#
_cell.length_a   1.000
_cell.length_b   1.000
_cell.length_c   1.000
_cell.angle_alpha   90.00
_cell.angle_beta   90.00
_cell.angle_gamma   90.00
#
_symmetry.space_group_name_H-M   'P 1'
#
loop_
_entity.id
_entity.type
_entity.pdbx_description
1 polymer ?
#
loop_
_entity_poly.entity_id
_entity_poly.type
_entity_poly.pdbx_seq_one_letter_code
_entity_poly.pdbx_strand_id
1 'polypeptide(L)'
;MWVMIAVALFFDAIQAGVAWIYLIPFVGFILAWTISTGVSIFAFLTFFLWFHLAGLKFNSKIAATTVGAFFIELIPGLSALPAWTLSVVVTFIFFQTKKVAEKIVPGSEKLLGDKNENTK
;
A
#
# COMPACT_ATOMS: atom_id res chain seq x y z
N MET A 1 8.91 -8.25 8.31
CA MET A 1 7.44 -8.25 8.33
C MET A 1 6.90 -7.42 9.49
N TRP A 2 7.17 -7.79 10.74
CA TRP A 2 6.65 -7.07 11.92
C TRP A 2 6.95 -5.57 11.93
N VAL A 3 8.17 -5.18 11.56
CA VAL A 3 8.55 -3.76 11.45
C VAL A 3 7.73 -3.03 10.38
N MET A 4 7.48 -3.64 9.23
CA MET A 4 6.69 -3.02 8.16
C MET A 4 5.23 -2.85 8.58
N ILE A 5 4.65 -3.83 9.27
CA ILE A 5 3.29 -3.75 9.80
C ILE A 5 3.20 -2.66 10.88
N ALA A 6 4.19 -2.57 11.78
CA ALA A 6 4.25 -1.53 12.80
C ALA A 6 4.35 -0.12 12.17
N VAL A 7 5.18 0.04 11.14
CA VAL A 7 5.30 1.30 10.39
C VAL A 7 4.00 1.63 9.64
N ALA A 8 3.31 0.62 9.08
CA ALA A 8 2.03 0.83 8.40
C ALA A 8 0.94 1.27 9.38
N LEU A 9 0.83 0.58 10.53
CA LEU A 9 -0.07 0.96 11.61
C LEU A 9 0.23 2.35 12.16
N PHE A 10 1.51 2.75 12.21
CA PHE A 10 1.89 4.10 12.60
C PHE A 10 1.37 5.15 11.62
N PHE A 11 1.53 4.93 10.31
CA PHE A 11 0.98 5.84 9.30
C PHE A 11 -0.56 5.88 9.35
N ASP A 12 -1.21 4.72 9.45
CA ASP A 12 -2.68 4.63 9.56
C ASP A 12 -3.18 5.34 10.84
N ALA A 13 -2.46 5.22 11.97
CA ALA A 13 -2.81 5.91 13.20
C ALA A 13 -2.71 7.44 13.07
N ILE A 14 -1.69 7.94 12.34
CA ILE A 14 -1.59 9.36 12.02
C ILE A 14 -2.79 9.79 11.15
N GLN A 15 -3.14 9.02 10.11
CA GLN A 15 -4.26 9.35 9.24
C GLN A 15 -5.61 9.35 9.98
N ALA A 16 -5.84 8.36 10.83
CA ALA A 16 -7.00 8.30 11.70
C ALA A 16 -7.03 9.48 12.69
N GLY A 17 -5.88 9.94 13.19
CA GLY A 17 -5.75 11.14 14.01
C GLY A 17 -6.09 12.42 13.24
N VAL A 18 -5.60 12.54 12.01
CA VAL A 18 -5.88 13.66 11.10
C VAL A 18 -7.36 13.68 10.70
N ALA A 19 -8.03 12.53 10.67
CA ALA A 19 -9.44 12.44 10.32
C ALA A 19 -10.34 13.33 11.23
N TRP A 20 -9.97 13.51 12.50
CA TRP A 20 -10.68 14.37 13.44
C TRP A 20 -10.60 15.86 13.08
N ILE A 21 -9.55 16.28 12.37
CA ILE A 21 -9.35 17.68 11.95
C ILE A 21 -10.38 18.07 10.87
N TYR A 22 -10.90 17.11 10.09
CA TYR A 22 -11.97 17.35 9.10
C TYR A 22 -13.28 17.87 9.72
N LEU A 23 -13.48 17.73 11.05
CA LEU A 23 -14.67 18.23 11.73
C LEU A 23 -14.75 19.76 11.76
N ILE A 24 -13.62 20.47 11.59
CA ILE A 24 -13.59 21.93 11.52
C ILE A 24 -13.85 22.36 10.07
N PRO A 25 -14.94 23.08 9.78
CA PRO A 25 -15.29 23.45 8.41
C PRO A 25 -14.24 24.38 7.78
N PHE A 26 -14.02 24.21 6.47
CA PHE A 26 -13.07 24.94 5.60
C PHE A 26 -11.60 24.83 6.00
N VAL A 27 -11.20 25.36 7.16
CA VAL A 27 -9.79 25.37 7.62
C VAL A 27 -9.33 23.96 7.98
N GLY A 28 -10.16 23.21 8.70
CA GLY A 28 -9.86 21.82 9.04
C GLY A 28 -9.77 20.94 7.81
N PHE A 29 -10.64 21.14 6.82
CA PHE A 29 -10.59 20.39 5.56
C PHE A 29 -9.28 20.58 4.80
N ILE A 30 -8.86 21.83 4.57
CA ILE A 30 -7.62 22.13 3.83
C ILE A 30 -6.41 21.55 4.58
N LEU A 31 -6.33 21.80 5.89
CA LEU A 31 -5.21 21.34 6.71
C LEU A 31 -5.13 19.81 6.76
N ALA A 32 -6.27 19.15 7.01
CA ALA A 32 -6.34 17.70 7.07
C ALA A 32 -5.98 17.07 5.71
N TRP A 33 -6.46 17.65 4.61
CA TRP A 33 -6.12 17.19 3.27
C TRP A 33 -4.63 17.34 2.97
N THR A 34 -4.01 18.47 3.31
CA THR A 34 -2.56 18.66 3.12
C THR A 34 -1.74 17.66 3.95
N ILE A 35 -2.09 17.46 5.22
CA ILE A 35 -1.36 16.52 6.09
C ILE A 35 -1.56 15.08 5.62
N SER A 36 -2.80 14.65 5.35
CA SER A 36 -3.10 13.29 4.87
C SER A 36 -2.40 12.98 3.55
N THR A 37 -2.38 13.95 2.62
CA THR A 37 -1.63 13.81 1.35
C THR A 37 -0.14 13.63 1.62
N GLY A 38 0.45 14.47 2.48
CA GLY A 38 1.86 14.36 2.86
C GLY A 38 2.18 13.00 3.48
N VAL A 39 1.42 12.58 4.48
CA VAL A 39 1.57 11.28 5.15
C VAL A 39 1.46 10.13 4.16
N SER A 40 0.46 10.17 3.27
CA SER A 40 0.26 9.15 2.24
C SER A 40 1.41 9.08 1.24
N ILE A 41 2.00 10.22 0.84
CA ILE A 41 3.18 10.25 -0.03
C ILE A 41 4.38 9.61 0.68
N PHE A 42 4.61 9.97 1.95
CA PHE A 42 5.70 9.39 2.74
C PHE A 42 5.52 7.89 2.97
N ALA A 43 4.30 7.44 3.28
CA ALA A 43 3.97 6.03 3.43
C ALA A 43 4.21 5.28 2.12
N PHE A 44 3.71 5.81 0.99
CA PHE A 44 3.94 5.25 -0.34
C PHE A 44 5.42 5.07 -0.63
N LEU A 45 6.23 6.13 -0.49
CA LEU A 45 7.67 6.08 -0.77
C LEU A 45 8.40 5.10 0.15
N THR A 46 8.05 5.07 1.43
CA THR A 46 8.64 4.15 2.41
C THR A 46 8.40 2.70 2.00
N PHE A 47 7.15 2.33 1.71
CA PHE A 47 6.83 0.96 1.33
C PHE A 47 7.32 0.60 -0.06
N PHE A 48 7.23 1.53 -1.01
CA PHE A 48 7.79 1.36 -2.35
C PHE A 48 9.29 1.04 -2.28
N LEU A 49 10.06 1.83 -1.54
CA LEU A 49 11.49 1.58 -1.36
C LEU A 49 11.75 0.25 -0.66
N TRP A 50 10.98 -0.09 0.38
CA TRP A 50 11.14 -1.35 1.10
C TRP A 50 10.91 -2.56 0.20
N PHE A 51 9.84 -2.54 -0.60
CA PHE A 51 9.53 -3.60 -1.56
C PHE A 51 10.55 -3.66 -2.69
N HIS A 52 11.02 -2.50 -3.18
CA HIS A 52 12.05 -2.44 -4.20
C HIS A 52 13.38 -3.05 -3.70
N LEU A 53 13.81 -2.69 -2.49
CA LEU A 53 15.01 -3.27 -1.84
C LEU A 53 14.85 -4.76 -1.53
N ALA A 54 13.63 -5.25 -1.32
CA ALA A 54 13.34 -6.66 -1.16
C ALA A 54 13.35 -7.46 -2.49
N GLY A 55 13.63 -6.81 -3.63
CA GLY A 55 13.66 -7.44 -4.96
C GLY A 55 12.26 -7.65 -5.57
N LEU A 56 11.24 -6.98 -5.04
CA LEU A 56 9.86 -7.16 -5.44
C LEU A 56 9.56 -6.30 -6.68
N LYS A 57 9.29 -6.95 -7.82
CA LYS A 57 8.86 -6.26 -9.04
C LYS A 57 7.40 -5.82 -8.88
N PHE A 58 7.14 -4.52 -8.97
CA PHE A 58 5.78 -3.96 -9.01
C PHE A 58 5.07 -4.39 -10.29
N ASN A 59 4.28 -5.45 -10.21
CA ASN A 59 3.33 -5.82 -11.26
C ASN A 59 2.02 -5.04 -11.09
N SER A 60 1.10 -5.15 -12.06
CA SER A 60 -0.17 -4.41 -12.03
C SER A 60 -1.02 -4.68 -10.77
N LYS A 61 -0.92 -5.86 -10.15
CA LYS A 61 -1.68 -6.21 -8.93
C LYS A 61 -1.11 -5.54 -7.68
N ILE A 62 0.21 -5.60 -7.52
CA ILE A 62 0.91 -4.96 -6.39
C ILE A 62 0.83 -3.44 -6.54
N ALA A 63 1.06 -2.92 -7.75
CA ALA A 63 0.87 -1.51 -8.05
C ALA A 63 -0.56 -1.05 -7.75
N ALA A 64 -1.59 -1.79 -8.19
CA ALA A 64 -2.98 -1.47 -7.86
C ALA A 64 -3.25 -1.49 -6.36
N THR A 65 -2.62 -2.38 -5.59
CA THR A 65 -2.82 -2.46 -4.13
C THR A 65 -2.13 -1.30 -3.41
N THR A 66 -0.92 -0.92 -3.82
CA THR A 66 -0.15 0.17 -3.21
C THR A 66 -0.67 1.55 -3.62
N VAL A 67 -1.01 1.73 -4.89
CA VAL A 67 -1.63 2.96 -5.41
C VAL A 67 -3.08 3.07 -4.94
N GLY A 68 -3.81 1.96 -4.86
CA GLY A 68 -5.17 1.94 -4.31
C GLY A 68 -5.21 2.41 -2.87
N ALA A 69 -4.29 1.95 -2.03
CA ALA A 69 -4.21 2.41 -0.64
C ALA A 69 -3.94 3.92 -0.55
N PHE A 70 -3.07 4.46 -1.39
CA PHE A 70 -2.84 5.91 -1.49
C PHE A 70 -4.14 6.69 -1.75
N PHE A 71 -4.95 6.25 -2.71
CA PHE A 71 -6.20 6.94 -3.04
C PHE A 71 -7.31 6.73 -2.01
N ILE A 72 -7.39 5.56 -1.38
CA ILE A 72 -8.37 5.30 -0.30
C ILE A 72 -8.16 6.26 0.86
N GLU A 73 -6.90 6.50 1.22
CA GLU A 73 -6.52 7.40 2.32
C GLU A 73 -6.78 8.88 2.01
N LEU A 74 -6.77 9.26 0.73
CA LEU A 74 -7.07 10.62 0.29
C LEU A 74 -8.56 10.96 0.40
N ILE A 75 -9.45 9.96 0.51
CA ILE A 75 -10.89 10.18 0.59
C ILE A 75 -11.27 10.42 2.07
N PRO A 76 -11.76 11.63 2.40
CA PRO A 76 -12.22 11.94 3.76
C PRO A 76 -13.32 10.95 4.18
N GLY A 77 -13.16 10.33 5.34
CA GLY A 77 -14.08 9.31 5.86
C GLY A 77 -13.66 7.87 5.57
N LEU A 78 -12.87 7.62 4.53
CA LEU A 78 -12.22 6.31 4.30
C LEU A 78 -10.79 6.26 4.88
N SER A 79 -10.17 7.41 5.13
CA SER A 79 -8.86 7.56 5.78
C SER A 79 -8.78 7.06 7.24
N ALA A 80 -9.92 6.66 7.82
CA ALA A 80 -9.96 5.99 9.12
C ALA A 80 -9.70 4.47 8.99
N LEU A 81 -9.77 3.92 7.77
CA LEU A 81 -9.45 2.52 7.51
C LEU A 81 -7.92 2.37 7.48
N PRO A 82 -7.39 1.24 7.98
CA PRO A 82 -5.95 0.98 7.94
C PRO A 82 -5.51 0.51 6.53
N ALA A 83 -5.64 1.39 5.52
CA ALA A 83 -5.47 1.00 4.13
C ALA A 83 -4.00 0.71 3.80
N TRP A 84 -3.04 1.43 4.41
CA TRP A 84 -1.62 1.11 4.24
C TRP A 84 -1.28 -0.23 4.87
N THR A 85 -1.78 -0.51 6.07
CA THR A 85 -1.58 -1.83 6.70
C THR A 85 -2.12 -2.94 5.82
N LEU A 86 -3.33 -2.78 5.29
CA LEU A 86 -3.93 -3.77 4.38
C LEU A 86 -3.09 -3.95 3.11
N SER A 87 -2.60 -2.86 2.53
CA SER A 87 -1.73 -2.88 1.34
C SER A 87 -0.44 -3.66 1.59
N VAL A 88 0.20 -3.41 2.74
CA VAL A 88 1.44 -4.08 3.13
C VAL A 88 1.20 -5.57 3.35
N VAL A 89 0.13 -5.95 4.03
CA VAL A 89 -0.23 -7.36 4.27
C VAL A 89 -0.49 -8.09 2.97
N VAL A 90 -1.31 -7.52 2.08
CA VAL A 90 -1.63 -8.13 0.77
C VAL A 90 -0.37 -8.28 -0.08
N THR A 91 0.43 -7.22 -0.19
CA THR A 91 1.68 -7.23 -0.97
C THR A 91 2.65 -8.28 -0.44
N PHE A 92 2.73 -8.41 0.89
CA PHE A 92 3.57 -9.41 1.53
C PHE A 92 3.07 -10.84 1.25
N ILE A 93 1.76 -11.10 1.30
CA ILE A 93 1.20 -12.41 0.94
C ILE A 93 1.55 -12.78 -0.51
N PHE A 94 1.43 -11.83 -1.45
CA PHE A 94 1.85 -12.04 -2.83
C PHE A 94 3.34 -12.37 -2.95
N PHE A 95 4.18 -11.69 -2.18
CA PHE A 95 5.62 -11.94 -2.16
C PHE A 95 5.98 -13.34 -1.65
N GLN A 96 5.38 -13.75 -0.52
CA GLN A 96 5.63 -15.07 0.05
C GLN A 96 5.11 -16.18 -0.85
N THR A 97 3.93 -15.99 -1.45
CA THR A 97 3.38 -16.95 -2.41
C THR A 97 4.31 -17.15 -3.60
N LYS A 98 4.90 -16.08 -4.14
CA LYS A 98 5.90 -16.17 -5.22
C LYS A 98 7.14 -16.96 -4.79
N LYS A 99 7.72 -16.64 -3.63
CA LYS A 99 8.91 -17.34 -3.11
C LYS A 99 8.66 -18.84 -2.88
N VAL A 100 7.51 -19.19 -2.32
CA VAL A 100 7.15 -20.59 -2.07
C VAL A 100 6.89 -21.32 -3.39
N ALA A 101 6.19 -20.70 -4.35
CA ALA A 101 5.95 -21.28 -5.66
C ALA A 101 7.25 -21.53 -6.45
N GLU A 102 8.20 -20.59 -6.41
CA GLU A 102 9.50 -20.72 -7.06
C GLU A 102 10.34 -21.85 -6.45
N LYS A 103 10.25 -22.04 -5.13
CA LYS A 103 10.92 -23.14 -4.42
C LYS A 103 10.36 -24.52 -4.78
N ILE A 104 9.05 -24.63 -5.03
CA ILE A 104 8.37 -25.91 -5.33
C ILE A 104 8.47 -26.24 -6.83
N VAL A 105 8.35 -25.24 -7.70
CA VAL A 105 8.42 -25.40 -9.15
C VAL A 105 9.38 -24.33 -9.72
N PRO A 106 10.62 -24.71 -10.07
CA PRO A 106 11.56 -23.83 -10.76
C PRO A 106 10.94 -23.34 -12.07
N GLY A 107 10.84 -22.02 -12.27
CA GLY A 107 10.22 -21.42 -13.46
C GLY A 107 8.72 -21.09 -13.34
N SER A 108 8.10 -21.26 -12.16
CA SER A 108 6.71 -20.88 -11.89
C SER A 108 6.42 -19.37 -12.04
N GLU A 109 7.46 -18.52 -12.14
CA GLU A 109 7.31 -17.09 -12.42
C GLU A 109 6.49 -16.84 -13.70
N LYS A 110 6.64 -17.68 -14.73
CA LYS A 110 5.85 -17.60 -15.97
C LYS A 110 4.38 -17.97 -15.79
N LEU A 111 4.08 -18.90 -14.87
CA LEU A 111 2.71 -19.38 -14.62
C LEU A 111 1.89 -18.42 -13.75
N LEU A 112 2.55 -17.68 -12.86
CA LEU A 112 1.92 -16.71 -11.96
C LEU A 112 1.99 -15.26 -12.49
N GLY A 113 2.83 -15.03 -13.49
CA GLY A 113 3.12 -13.71 -14.05
C GLY A 113 2.41 -13.39 -15.36
N ASP A 114 2.04 -14.38 -16.18
CA ASP A 114 1.54 -14.11 -17.52
C ASP A 114 0.36 -14.99 -17.91
N LYS A 115 -0.81 -14.37 -18.01
CA LYS A 115 -1.93 -14.87 -18.81
C LYS A 115 -2.46 -13.80 -19.77
N ASN A 116 -1.76 -12.67 -19.91
CA ASN A 116 -2.30 -11.47 -20.56
C ASN A 116 -1.35 -10.80 -21.57
N GLU A 117 -0.26 -11.44 -22.00
CA GLU A 117 0.57 -10.92 -23.09
C GLU A 117 0.37 -11.63 -24.46
N ASN A 118 -0.67 -12.45 -24.62
CA ASN A 118 -1.01 -13.11 -25.89
C ASN A 118 -2.44 -12.84 -26.37
N THR A 119 -2.97 -11.62 -26.20
CA THR A 119 -4.17 -11.20 -26.93
C THR A 119 -4.29 -9.69 -27.03
N LYS A 120 -3.51 -9.08 -27.94
CA LYS A 120 -3.95 -8.12 -28.97
C LYS A 120 -2.75 -7.40 -29.60
#